data_AF-A0A196MP81-F1
#
_entry.id   AF-A0A196MP81-F1
#
_cell.length_a   1.000
_cell.length_b   1.000
_cell.length_c   1.000
_cell.angle_alpha   90.00
_cell.angle_beta   90.00
_cell.angle_gamma   90.00
#
_symmetry.space_group_name_H-M   'P 1'
#
loop_
_entity.id
_entity.type
_entity.pdbx_description
1 polymer ?
#
loop_
_entity_poly.entity_id
_entity_poly.type
_entity_poly.pdbx_seq_one_letter_code
_entity_poly.pdbx_strand_id
1 'polypeptide(L)'
;MWNLPSRFAFLRDEAELPAMVHTALDLLGTKELAGTANNPGILEWAKEINEICKRPYDNWAEDFFNADSIPWCGLFLGVVAARTCQNRPERMPPNKYLSALAWADWGTPGSTHTPPSIDDICLGDVIVLRRDGGGHVFLALGVSRDGKRIFGIGGNQSDAVTIADFDAERLKAVRRPVYNRRPAGARHIVLAEKGVLSVDEA
;
A
#
# COMPACT_ATOMS: atom_id res chain seq x y z
N MET A 1 4.79 -15.34 -12.55
CA MET A 1 5.01 -14.01 -13.19
C MET A 1 3.70 -13.24 -13.09
N TRP A 2 3.73 -12.00 -12.58
CA TRP A 2 2.52 -11.22 -12.30
C TRP A 2 1.78 -10.80 -13.59
N ASN A 3 0.44 -10.85 -13.56
CA ASN A 3 -0.39 -10.36 -14.66
C ASN A 3 -0.59 -8.84 -14.53
N LEU A 4 0.28 -8.07 -15.17
CA LEU A 4 0.32 -6.61 -15.08
C LEU A 4 -0.21 -5.97 -16.36
N PRO A 5 -1.02 -4.90 -16.25
CA PRO A 5 -1.33 -4.03 -17.38
C PRO A 5 -0.04 -3.54 -18.04
N SER A 6 -0.08 -3.28 -19.36
CA SER A 6 1.11 -2.88 -20.13
C SER A 6 1.85 -1.68 -19.54
N ARG A 7 1.12 -0.73 -18.92
CA ARG A 7 1.69 0.46 -18.25
C ARG A 7 2.69 0.07 -17.14
N PHE A 8 2.49 -1.07 -16.48
CA PHE A 8 3.28 -1.53 -15.33
C PHE A 8 4.17 -2.72 -15.66
N ALA A 9 4.26 -3.14 -16.93
CA ALA A 9 5.03 -4.32 -17.34
C ALA A 9 6.52 -4.21 -16.98
N PHE A 10 7.07 -2.99 -16.92
CA PHE A 10 8.47 -2.72 -16.53
C PHE A 10 8.82 -3.25 -15.14
N LEU A 11 7.84 -3.41 -14.23
CA LEU A 11 8.07 -3.94 -12.88
C LEU A 11 8.60 -5.38 -12.89
N ARG A 12 8.38 -6.13 -13.98
CA ARG A 12 8.90 -7.51 -14.13
C ARG A 12 10.42 -7.54 -14.33
N ASP A 13 10.95 -6.49 -14.94
CA ASP A 13 12.35 -6.41 -15.37
C ASP A 13 13.16 -5.42 -14.50
N GLU A 14 12.54 -4.83 -13.47
CA GLU A 14 13.20 -3.92 -12.53
C GLU A 14 14.14 -4.69 -11.59
N ALA A 15 15.43 -4.67 -11.91
CA ALA A 15 16.46 -5.46 -11.22
C ALA A 15 16.56 -5.19 -9.72
N GLU A 16 16.30 -3.95 -9.29
CA GLU A 16 16.28 -3.56 -7.88
C GLU A 16 14.89 -3.08 -7.44
N LEU A 17 13.88 -3.92 -7.65
CA LEU A 17 12.52 -3.63 -7.21
C LEU A 17 12.45 -3.52 -5.67
N PRO A 18 11.76 -2.51 -5.10
CA PRO A 18 11.57 -2.43 -3.65
C PRO A 18 10.85 -3.67 -3.12
N ALA A 19 11.35 -4.24 -2.01
CA ALA A 19 10.82 -5.48 -1.45
C ALA A 19 9.31 -5.42 -1.17
N MET A 20 8.82 -4.30 -0.64
CA MET A 20 7.38 -4.11 -0.41
C MET A 20 6.56 -4.15 -1.71
N VAL A 21 7.09 -3.62 -2.82
CA VAL A 21 6.41 -3.69 -4.13
C VAL A 21 6.37 -5.13 -4.62
N HIS A 22 7.48 -5.87 -4.52
CA HIS A 22 7.49 -7.30 -4.86
C HIS A 22 6.44 -8.08 -4.05
N THR A 23 6.46 -7.92 -2.73
CA THR A 23 5.50 -8.61 -1.84
C THR A 23 4.05 -8.22 -2.12
N ALA A 24 3.78 -6.95 -2.47
CA ALA A 24 2.45 -6.51 -2.87
C ALA A 24 2.00 -7.15 -4.20
N LEU A 25 2.91 -7.28 -5.17
CA LEU A 25 2.60 -7.91 -6.47
C LEU A 25 2.33 -9.41 -6.33
N ASP A 26 2.96 -10.10 -5.37
CA ASP A 26 2.65 -11.50 -5.05
C ASP A 26 1.23 -11.70 -4.50
N LEU A 27 0.62 -10.64 -3.96
CA LEU A 27 -0.75 -10.63 -3.44
C LEU A 27 -1.78 -10.09 -4.46
N LEU A 28 -1.33 -9.64 -5.63
CA LEU A 28 -2.18 -9.05 -6.67
C LEU A 28 -3.30 -10.02 -7.08
N GLY A 29 -4.54 -9.53 -7.10
CA GLY A 29 -5.72 -10.29 -7.47
C GLY A 29 -6.41 -11.03 -6.31
N THR A 30 -5.92 -10.90 -5.07
CA THR A 30 -6.67 -11.33 -3.88
C THR A 30 -7.98 -10.53 -3.80
N LYS A 31 -9.13 -11.19 -3.68
CA LYS A 31 -10.46 -10.56 -3.66
C LYS A 31 -11.23 -10.95 -2.41
N GLU A 32 -11.97 -10.03 -1.84
CA GLU A 32 -12.96 -10.34 -0.82
C GLU A 32 -14.11 -11.16 -1.42
N LEU A 33 -14.90 -11.82 -0.57
CA LEU A 33 -16.06 -12.60 -1.03
C LEU A 33 -17.35 -11.79 -0.90
N ALA A 34 -18.25 -11.92 -1.89
CA ALA A 34 -19.51 -11.18 -1.87
C ALA A 34 -20.48 -11.68 -0.79
N GLY A 35 -21.33 -10.78 -0.31
CA GLY A 35 -22.40 -11.10 0.63
C GLY A 35 -21.89 -11.27 2.06
N THR A 36 -22.22 -12.40 2.70
CA THR A 36 -21.82 -12.70 4.09
C THR A 36 -20.62 -13.65 4.17
N ALA A 37 -20.06 -14.05 3.04
CA ALA A 37 -18.86 -14.88 2.99
C ALA A 37 -17.62 -14.00 3.17
N ASN A 38 -16.54 -14.56 3.72
CA ASN A 38 -15.28 -13.83 3.90
C ASN A 38 -14.13 -14.62 3.26
N ASN A 39 -13.16 -13.92 2.65
CA ASN A 39 -11.93 -14.53 2.17
C ASN A 39 -11.06 -14.95 3.37
N PRO A 40 -10.81 -16.25 3.57
CA PRO A 40 -10.04 -16.73 4.71
C PRO A 40 -8.60 -16.23 4.72
N GLY A 41 -8.00 -15.97 3.55
CA GLY A 41 -6.66 -15.41 3.45
C GLY A 41 -6.58 -13.97 3.96
N ILE A 42 -7.59 -13.15 3.70
CA ILE A 42 -7.65 -11.76 4.20
C ILE A 42 -7.86 -11.77 5.72
N LEU A 43 -8.71 -12.65 6.25
CA LEU A 43 -8.89 -12.78 7.70
C LEU A 43 -7.61 -13.24 8.41
N GLU A 44 -6.87 -14.17 7.80
CA GLU A 44 -5.64 -14.71 8.38
C GLU A 44 -4.50 -13.68 8.49
N TRP A 45 -4.52 -12.65 7.64
CA TRP A 45 -3.53 -11.57 7.67
C TRP A 45 -3.44 -10.83 9.01
N ALA A 46 -4.56 -10.67 9.73
CA ALA A 46 -4.54 -10.04 11.05
C ALA A 46 -3.72 -10.85 12.06
N LYS A 47 -3.83 -12.18 11.99
CA LYS A 47 -3.03 -13.11 12.79
C LYS A 47 -1.58 -13.11 12.35
N GLU A 48 -1.33 -13.15 11.04
CA GLU A 48 0.01 -13.16 10.47
C GLU A 48 0.85 -11.96 10.94
N ILE A 49 0.29 -10.75 10.90
CA ILE A 49 0.99 -9.55 11.40
C ILE A 49 1.31 -9.70 12.89
N ASN A 50 0.37 -10.19 13.69
CA ASN A 50 0.58 -10.41 15.12
C ASN A 50 1.70 -11.44 15.37
N GLU A 51 1.76 -12.51 14.58
CA GLU A 51 2.81 -13.53 14.70
C GLU A 51 4.20 -13.03 14.30
N ILE A 52 4.30 -12.22 13.26
CA ILE A 52 5.56 -11.64 12.79
C ILE A 52 6.03 -10.51 13.73
N CYS A 53 5.09 -9.70 14.25
CA CYS A 53 5.38 -8.47 14.96
C CYS A 53 4.83 -8.47 16.40
N LYS A 54 4.87 -9.64 17.09
CA LYS A 54 4.34 -9.95 18.44
C LYS A 54 4.49 -8.88 19.53
N ARG A 55 5.37 -7.90 19.34
CA ARG A 55 5.49 -6.66 20.12
C ARG A 55 5.80 -5.54 19.12
N PRO A 56 5.07 -4.41 19.09
CA PRO A 56 4.20 -3.86 20.12
C PRO A 56 2.69 -4.16 19.95
N TYR A 57 2.30 -5.07 19.05
CA TYR A 57 0.88 -5.32 18.80
C TYR A 57 0.31 -6.33 19.80
N ASP A 58 -0.76 -5.95 20.48
CA ASP A 58 -1.67 -6.90 21.12
C ASP A 58 -2.56 -7.56 20.05
N ASN A 59 -3.38 -8.54 20.42
CA ASN A 59 -4.29 -9.26 19.51
C ASN A 59 -5.47 -8.41 18.97
N TRP A 60 -5.46 -7.09 19.19
CA TRP A 60 -6.60 -6.20 18.93
C TRP A 60 -7.14 -6.28 17.50
N ALA A 61 -6.26 -6.47 16.51
CA ALA A 61 -6.68 -6.55 15.12
C ALA A 61 -7.27 -7.92 14.78
N GLU A 62 -6.75 -9.01 15.37
CA GLU A 62 -7.35 -10.34 15.26
C GLU A 62 -8.74 -10.37 15.91
N ASP A 63 -8.89 -9.72 17.07
CA ASP A 63 -10.17 -9.63 17.78
C ASP A 63 -11.20 -8.77 17.02
N PHE A 64 -10.75 -7.69 16.37
CA PHE A 64 -11.61 -6.74 15.67
C PHE A 64 -11.93 -7.14 14.22
N PHE A 65 -10.94 -7.63 13.47
CA PHE A 65 -11.06 -7.90 12.03
C PHE A 65 -11.62 -9.30 11.77
N ASN A 66 -12.94 -9.42 11.82
CA ASN A 66 -13.66 -10.70 11.68
C ASN A 66 -14.46 -10.84 10.38
N ALA A 67 -14.44 -9.82 9.51
CA ALA A 67 -15.09 -9.82 8.21
C ALA A 67 -14.25 -9.05 7.20
N ASP A 68 -14.18 -9.52 5.95
CA ASP A 68 -13.45 -8.83 4.88
C ASP A 68 -14.21 -7.60 4.34
N SER A 69 -15.48 -7.43 4.72
CA SER A 69 -16.22 -6.18 4.52
C SER A 69 -15.72 -5.00 5.38
N ILE A 70 -14.85 -5.25 6.37
CA ILE A 70 -14.20 -4.18 7.13
C ILE A 70 -13.08 -3.60 6.26
N PRO A 71 -12.95 -2.28 6.10
CA PRO A 71 -11.92 -1.69 5.25
C PRO A 71 -10.51 -2.21 5.56
N TRP A 72 -9.87 -2.84 4.57
CA TRP A 72 -8.65 -3.62 4.77
C TRP A 72 -7.43 -3.11 3.97
N CYS A 73 -7.48 -1.89 3.42
CA CYS A 73 -6.31 -1.27 2.79
C CYS A 73 -5.11 -1.15 3.74
N GLY A 74 -5.35 -0.78 4.99
CA GLY A 74 -4.34 -0.73 6.04
C GLY A 74 -3.84 -2.12 6.48
N LEU A 75 -4.73 -3.12 6.53
CA LEU A 75 -4.37 -4.50 6.81
C LEU A 75 -3.42 -5.05 5.74
N PHE A 76 -3.79 -4.89 4.47
CA PHE A 76 -2.96 -5.29 3.33
C PHE A 76 -1.56 -4.68 3.41
N LEU A 77 -1.47 -3.36 3.60
CA LEU A 77 -0.16 -2.72 3.71
C LEU A 77 0.60 -3.18 4.96
N GLY A 78 -0.11 -3.48 6.04
CA GLY A 78 0.43 -4.08 7.26
C GLY A 78 1.12 -5.41 7.00
N VAL A 79 0.49 -6.31 6.24
CA VAL A 79 1.07 -7.60 5.85
C VAL A 79 2.31 -7.40 5.00
N VAL A 80 2.23 -6.50 4.01
CA VAL A 80 3.36 -6.21 3.11
C VAL A 80 4.56 -5.67 3.90
N ALA A 81 4.33 -4.75 4.83
CA ALA A 81 5.38 -4.24 5.71
C ALA A 81 5.90 -5.32 6.66
N ALA A 82 5.03 -6.11 7.30
CA ALA A 82 5.42 -7.18 8.23
C ALA A 82 6.31 -8.22 7.55
N ARG A 83 5.93 -8.72 6.36
CA ARG A 83 6.71 -9.69 5.58
C ARG A 83 8.10 -9.19 5.17
N THR A 84 8.29 -7.88 5.12
CA THR A 84 9.54 -7.24 4.67
C THR A 84 10.32 -6.55 5.78
N CYS A 85 9.78 -6.51 7.01
CA CYS A 85 10.37 -5.74 8.11
C CYS A 85 11.66 -6.36 8.66
N GLN A 86 11.85 -7.67 8.48
CA GLN A 86 13.00 -8.43 9.01
C GLN A 86 13.13 -8.27 10.53
N ASN A 87 12.01 -8.22 11.26
CA ASN A 87 11.92 -7.95 12.69
C ASN A 87 12.56 -6.62 13.15
N ARG A 88 12.72 -5.65 12.24
CA ARG A 88 13.24 -4.32 12.58
C ARG A 88 12.10 -3.39 12.96
N PRO A 89 12.04 -2.86 14.21
CA PRO A 89 10.91 -2.08 14.70
C PRO A 89 10.57 -0.87 13.82
N GLU A 90 11.57 -0.20 13.26
CA GLU A 90 11.38 0.97 12.38
C GLU A 90 10.78 0.64 11.00
N ARG A 91 10.66 -0.65 10.67
CA ARG A 91 10.02 -1.16 9.45
C ARG A 91 8.71 -1.91 9.71
N MET A 92 8.40 -2.21 10.97
CA MET A 92 7.13 -2.83 11.33
C MET A 92 5.98 -1.85 11.04
N PRO A 93 4.75 -2.34 10.76
CA PRO A 93 3.57 -1.48 10.59
C PRO A 93 3.37 -0.44 11.72
N PRO A 94 2.59 0.63 11.53
CA PRO A 94 2.19 1.48 12.66
C PRO A 94 1.24 0.73 13.61
N ASN A 95 1.20 1.09 14.90
CA ASN A 95 0.37 0.40 15.91
C ASN A 95 -1.12 0.29 15.52
N LYS A 96 -1.65 1.28 14.81
CA LYS A 96 -3.03 1.32 14.32
C LYS A 96 -3.10 1.00 12.83
N TYR A 97 -2.38 -0.02 12.36
CA TYR A 97 -2.18 -0.30 10.93
C TYR A 97 -3.46 -0.48 10.11
N LEU A 98 -4.58 -0.90 10.70
CA LEU A 98 -5.88 -0.92 10.00
C LEU A 98 -6.33 0.49 9.56
N SER A 99 -5.95 1.53 10.29
CA SER A 99 -6.23 2.93 9.93
C SER A 99 -5.25 3.42 8.88
N ALA A 100 -5.73 3.72 7.67
CA ALA A 100 -4.93 4.33 6.61
C ALA A 100 -4.18 5.59 7.07
N LEU A 101 -4.82 6.43 7.90
CA LEU A 101 -4.22 7.68 8.38
C LEU A 101 -3.06 7.45 9.36
N ALA A 102 -3.01 6.32 10.08
CA ALA A 102 -1.89 5.99 10.97
C ALA A 102 -0.57 5.78 10.20
N TRP A 103 -0.65 5.46 8.91
CA TRP A 103 0.52 5.32 8.06
C TRP A 103 1.20 6.65 7.73
N ALA A 104 0.57 7.80 7.99
CA ALA A 104 1.17 9.11 7.74
C ALA A 104 2.43 9.37 8.60
N ASP A 105 2.58 8.62 9.70
CA ASP A 105 3.71 8.72 10.63
C ASP A 105 4.72 7.55 10.49
N TRP A 106 4.48 6.61 9.58
CA TRP A 106 5.32 5.41 9.40
C TRP A 106 6.58 5.66 8.55
N GLY A 107 7.67 4.92 8.79
CA GLY A 107 8.90 5.03 7.98
C GLY A 107 9.54 6.42 8.06
N THR A 108 10.18 6.89 6.97
CA THR A 108 10.74 8.25 6.89
C THR A 108 9.87 9.18 6.03
N PRO A 109 9.91 10.51 6.24
CA PRO A 109 9.26 11.47 5.34
C PRO A 109 9.79 11.30 3.90
N GLY A 110 8.88 11.04 2.95
CA GLY A 110 9.23 10.85 1.54
C GLY A 110 9.28 12.14 0.74
N SER A 111 8.63 13.20 1.25
CA SER A 111 8.53 14.54 0.67
C SER A 111 9.12 15.58 1.62
N THR A 112 9.81 16.57 1.07
CA THR A 112 10.28 17.74 1.83
C THR A 112 9.30 18.92 1.78
N HIS A 113 8.26 18.82 0.94
CA HIS A 113 7.23 19.85 0.77
C HIS A 113 6.10 19.72 1.80
N THR A 114 5.48 20.85 2.15
CA THR A 114 4.24 20.94 2.96
C THR A 114 3.25 21.89 2.27
N PRO A 115 2.14 21.40 1.69
CA PRO A 115 1.73 19.98 1.59
C PRO A 115 2.71 19.12 0.76
N PRO A 116 2.66 17.79 0.88
CA PRO A 116 3.55 16.90 0.13
C PRO A 116 3.42 17.09 -1.38
N SER A 117 4.54 17.00 -2.10
CA SER A 117 4.56 17.08 -3.57
C SER A 117 4.46 15.69 -4.19
N ILE A 118 3.73 15.58 -5.30
CA ILE A 118 3.70 14.38 -6.13
C ILE A 118 5.07 14.08 -6.76
N ASP A 119 5.88 15.11 -7.01
CA ASP A 119 7.20 14.98 -7.63
C ASP A 119 8.22 14.30 -6.70
N ASP A 120 7.94 14.26 -5.39
CA ASP A 120 8.78 13.58 -4.41
C ASP A 120 8.49 12.07 -4.28
N ILE A 121 7.38 11.60 -4.87
CA ILE A 121 6.94 10.21 -4.78
C ILE A 121 7.89 9.30 -5.55
N CYS A 122 8.36 8.25 -4.91
CA CYS A 122 9.18 7.21 -5.52
C CYS A 122 8.45 5.87 -5.52
N LEU A 123 8.83 4.99 -6.45
CA LEU A 123 8.37 3.60 -6.48
C LEU A 123 8.56 2.94 -5.10
N GLY A 124 7.48 2.39 -4.55
CA GLY A 124 7.44 1.75 -3.24
C GLY A 124 7.26 2.67 -2.05
N ASP A 125 7.09 3.98 -2.24
CA ASP A 125 6.63 4.85 -1.16
C ASP A 125 5.19 4.48 -0.76
N VAL A 126 4.93 4.50 0.54
CA VAL A 126 3.61 4.42 1.13
C VAL A 126 2.91 5.77 0.93
N ILE A 127 1.77 5.73 0.24
CA ILE A 127 0.95 6.90 -0.03
C ILE A 127 -0.29 6.85 0.84
N VAL A 128 -0.53 7.94 1.56
CA VAL A 128 -1.75 8.13 2.33
C VAL A 128 -2.59 9.19 1.63
N LEU A 129 -3.85 8.88 1.35
CA LEU A 129 -4.83 9.81 0.80
C LEU A 129 -5.88 10.17 1.85
N ARG A 130 -6.43 11.38 1.74
CA ARG A 130 -7.65 11.79 2.44
C ARG A 130 -8.87 11.27 1.69
N ARG A 131 -9.92 10.89 2.43
CA ARG A 131 -11.25 10.58 1.91
C ARG A 131 -12.30 11.05 2.92
N ASP A 132 -13.51 11.34 2.47
CA ASP A 132 -14.63 11.58 3.37
C ASP A 132 -14.84 10.37 4.28
N GLY A 133 -14.84 10.59 5.60
CA GLY A 133 -14.97 9.52 6.59
C GLY A 133 -13.68 8.75 6.90
N GLY A 134 -12.52 9.09 6.31
CA GLY A 134 -11.26 8.41 6.64
C GLY A 134 -10.08 8.71 5.71
N GLY A 135 -9.40 7.65 5.27
CA GLY A 135 -8.29 7.74 4.33
C GLY A 135 -8.08 6.43 3.61
N HIS A 136 -7.19 6.45 2.62
CA HIS A 136 -6.77 5.26 1.88
C HIS A 136 -5.25 5.17 1.87
N VAL A 137 -4.71 3.94 1.86
CA VAL A 137 -3.27 3.72 1.89
C VAL A 137 -2.86 2.61 0.91
N PHE A 138 -1.77 2.85 0.17
CA PHE A 138 -1.24 1.92 -0.84
C PHE A 138 0.25 2.20 -1.10
N LEU A 139 0.88 1.37 -1.94
CA LEU A 139 2.25 1.58 -2.41
C LEU A 139 2.27 2.23 -3.79
N ALA A 140 3.03 3.32 -3.93
CA ALA A 140 3.21 4.00 -5.20
C ALA A 140 3.95 3.13 -6.22
N LEU A 141 3.45 3.10 -7.44
CA LEU A 141 4.09 2.50 -8.62
C LEU A 141 4.61 3.56 -9.60
N GLY A 142 4.14 4.79 -9.47
CA GLY A 142 4.54 5.93 -10.28
C GLY A 142 3.48 7.03 -10.26
N VAL A 143 3.70 8.07 -11.06
CA VAL A 143 2.81 9.22 -11.17
C VAL A 143 2.54 9.55 -12.63
N SER A 144 1.44 10.26 -12.92
CA SER A 144 1.16 10.73 -14.27
C SER A 144 2.08 11.89 -14.66
N ARG A 145 2.33 12.02 -15.97
CA ARG A 145 3.13 13.11 -16.53
C ARG A 145 2.58 14.51 -16.23
N ASP A 146 1.26 14.64 -16.11
CA ASP A 146 0.60 15.92 -15.82
C ASP A 146 0.50 16.24 -14.32
N GLY A 147 1.05 15.37 -13.46
CA GLY A 147 1.07 15.57 -12.01
C GLY A 147 -0.27 15.39 -11.30
N LYS A 148 -1.32 14.90 -11.98
CA LYS A 148 -2.68 14.79 -11.41
C LYS A 148 -3.01 13.43 -10.82
N ARG A 149 -2.24 12.39 -11.16
CA ARG A 149 -2.52 11.02 -10.76
C ARG A 149 -1.34 10.34 -10.10
N ILE A 150 -1.64 9.60 -9.05
CA ILE A 150 -0.73 8.66 -8.41
C ILE A 150 -1.21 7.25 -8.77
N PHE A 151 -0.31 6.42 -9.29
CA PHE A 151 -0.60 5.03 -9.60
C PHE A 151 -0.12 4.16 -8.45
N GLY A 152 -0.97 3.24 -7.98
CA GLY A 152 -0.67 2.50 -6.76
C GLY A 152 -1.19 1.07 -6.75
N ILE A 153 -0.49 0.20 -6.02
CA ILE A 153 -0.97 -1.13 -5.65
C ILE A 153 -1.41 -1.13 -4.18
N GLY A 154 -2.64 -1.54 -3.93
CA GLY A 154 -3.27 -1.49 -2.62
C GLY A 154 -4.36 -2.54 -2.48
N GLY A 155 -4.73 -2.82 -1.23
CA GLY A 155 -5.86 -3.69 -0.86
C GLY A 155 -7.14 -2.89 -0.70
N ASN A 156 -8.27 -3.60 -0.75
CA ASN A 156 -9.62 -3.04 -0.71
C ASN A 156 -9.89 -1.96 -1.78
N GLN A 157 -9.27 -2.11 -2.95
CA GLN A 157 -9.50 -1.27 -4.13
C GLN A 157 -10.49 -2.00 -5.03
N SER A 158 -11.76 -1.61 -4.94
CA SER A 158 -12.87 -2.39 -5.51
C SER A 158 -12.81 -3.83 -5.01
N ASP A 159 -12.79 -3.98 -3.67
CA ASP A 159 -12.93 -5.25 -2.97
C ASP A 159 -11.80 -6.26 -3.27
N ALA A 160 -10.64 -5.75 -3.68
CA ALA A 160 -9.50 -6.55 -4.11
C ALA A 160 -8.14 -5.86 -3.94
N VAL A 161 -7.06 -6.66 -4.02
CA VAL A 161 -5.70 -6.18 -4.24
C VAL A 161 -5.53 -5.92 -5.73
N THR A 162 -5.48 -4.65 -6.11
CA THR A 162 -5.41 -4.22 -7.52
C THR A 162 -4.39 -3.11 -7.71
N ILE A 163 -4.14 -2.75 -8.98
CA ILE A 163 -3.45 -1.51 -9.31
C ILE A 163 -4.50 -0.50 -9.77
N ALA A 164 -4.50 0.69 -9.18
CA ALA A 164 -5.46 1.75 -9.46
C ALA A 164 -4.80 3.13 -9.61
N ASP A 165 -5.58 4.06 -10.16
CA ASP A 165 -5.20 5.44 -10.41
C ASP A 165 -5.94 6.34 -9.41
N PHE A 166 -5.22 7.20 -8.70
CA PHE A 166 -5.77 8.05 -7.64
C PHE A 166 -5.52 9.53 -7.89
N ASP A 167 -6.43 10.38 -7.42
CA ASP A 167 -6.28 11.83 -7.50
C ASP A 167 -5.19 12.35 -6.56
N ALA A 168 -4.21 13.06 -7.13
CA ALA A 168 -3.10 13.64 -6.38
C ALA A 168 -3.56 14.74 -5.41
N GLU A 169 -4.69 15.41 -5.64
CA GLU A 169 -5.23 16.42 -4.72
C GLU A 169 -5.58 15.84 -3.35
N ARG A 170 -5.83 14.53 -3.28
CA ARG A 170 -6.13 13.83 -2.02
C ARG A 170 -4.88 13.52 -1.20
N LEU A 171 -3.68 13.77 -1.71
CA LEU A 171 -2.42 13.39 -1.08
C LEU A 171 -2.27 13.98 0.32
N LYS A 172 -2.23 13.10 1.34
CA LYS A 172 -2.04 13.44 2.74
C LYS A 172 -0.58 13.32 3.16
N ALA A 173 0.06 12.22 2.80
CA ALA A 173 1.44 11.93 3.19
C ALA A 173 2.13 11.03 2.15
N VAL A 174 3.43 11.26 1.97
CA VAL A 174 4.35 10.37 1.26
C VAL A 174 5.34 9.84 2.28
N ARG A 175 5.36 8.53 2.51
CA ARG A 175 6.19 7.88 3.52
C ARG A 175 7.06 6.81 2.89
N ARG A 176 8.34 6.84 3.17
CA ARG A 176 9.33 5.98 2.54
C ARG A 176 9.75 4.86 3.48
N PRO A 177 9.83 3.60 3.00
CA PRO A 177 10.40 2.52 3.80
C PRO A 177 11.81 2.85 4.27
N VAL A 178 12.15 2.43 5.50
CA VAL A 178 13.51 2.61 6.02
C VAL A 178 14.45 1.61 5.35
N TYR A 179 15.31 2.09 4.46
CA TYR A 179 16.29 1.24 3.76
C TYR A 179 17.66 1.25 4.45
N ASN A 180 18.31 0.07 4.53
CA ASN A 180 19.76 0.02 4.82
C ASN A 180 20.56 0.47 3.59
N ARG A 181 20.20 -0.08 2.42
CA ARG A 181 20.60 0.38 1.10
C ARG A 181 19.33 0.62 0.31
N ARG A 182 19.10 1.86 -0.11
CA ARG A 182 17.95 2.17 -0.97
C ARG A 182 18.15 1.45 -2.31
N PRO A 183 17.19 0.61 -2.75
CA PRO A 183 17.32 -0.06 -4.04
C PRO A 183 17.19 0.98 -5.16
N ALA A 184 17.95 0.83 -6.26
CA ALA A 184 17.90 1.78 -7.37
C ALA A 184 16.51 1.92 -7.99
N GLY A 185 15.69 0.86 -7.91
CA GLY A 185 14.31 0.88 -8.36
C GLY A 185 13.43 1.86 -7.57
N ALA A 186 13.72 2.14 -6.29
CA ALA A 186 13.01 3.11 -5.46
C ALA A 186 13.33 4.55 -5.89
N ARG A 187 12.91 4.95 -7.08
CA ARG A 187 13.12 6.27 -7.69
C ARG A 187 11.80 6.85 -8.18
N HIS A 188 11.80 8.13 -8.55
CA HIS A 188 10.63 8.77 -9.15
C HIS A 188 10.34 8.15 -10.52
N ILE A 189 9.10 7.71 -10.74
CA ILE A 189 8.65 7.04 -11.96
C ILE A 189 7.47 7.83 -12.55
N VAL A 190 7.65 8.32 -13.77
CA VAL A 190 6.58 8.99 -14.54
C VAL A 190 6.05 8.04 -15.59
N LEU A 191 4.75 7.73 -15.54
CA LEU A 191 4.07 6.83 -16.48
C LEU A 191 3.14 7.60 -17.42
N ALA A 192 2.95 7.06 -18.62
CA ALA A 192 2.01 7.61 -19.60
C ALA A 192 0.56 7.22 -19.27
N GLU A 193 -0.39 8.09 -19.62
CA GLU A 193 -1.82 7.85 -19.46
C GLU A 193 -2.31 6.72 -20.40
N LYS A 194 -2.36 5.48 -19.90
CA LYS A 194 -3.21 4.42 -20.48
C LYS A 194 -3.87 3.57 -19.38
N GLY A 195 -5.13 3.81 -19.05
CA GLY A 195 -5.92 2.94 -18.16
C GLY A 195 -6.97 3.64 -17.28
N VAL A 196 -8.05 2.92 -17.00
CA VAL A 196 -9.39 3.28 -16.45
C VAL A 196 -9.35 3.88 -15.04
N LEU A 197 -10.16 4.93 -14.82
CA LEU A 197 -10.43 5.54 -13.51
C LEU A 197 -11.13 4.51 -12.59
N SER A 198 -10.59 4.26 -11.39
CA SER A 198 -11.37 3.61 -10.33
C SER A 198 -12.22 4.68 -9.64
N VAL A 199 -13.55 4.53 -9.70
CA VAL A 199 -14.52 5.43 -9.04
C VAL A 199 -15.12 4.82 -7.78
N ASP A 200 -14.71 3.60 -7.41
CA ASP A 200 -15.29 2.84 -6.31
C ASP A 200 -14.20 2.54 -5.26
N GLU A 201 -13.99 3.51 -4.38
CA GLU A 201 -13.40 3.23 -3.08
C GLU A 201 -14.57 3.10 -2.10
N ALA A 202 -14.82 1.89 -1.59
CA ALA A 202 -15.73 1.63 -0.47
C ALA A 202 -15.01 1.84 0.86
#